data_AF-A0A9V1EVL8-F1
#
_entry.id   AF-A0A9V1EVL8-F1
#
_cell.length_a   1.000
_cell.length_b   1.000
_cell.length_c   1.000
_cell.angle_alpha   90.00
_cell.angle_beta   90.00
_cell.angle_gamma   90.00
#
_symmetry.space_group_name_H-M   'P 1'
#
loop_
_entity.id
_entity.type
_entity.pdbx_description
1 polymer ?
#
loop_
_entity_poly.entity_id
_entity_poly.type
_entity_poly.pdbx_seq_one_letter_code
_entity_poly.pdbx_strand_id
1 'polypeptide(L)'
;MSRAVEPERRLLAIYTGGTIGMRIEGGVLVPGRGLAAALRTLPMFHDEDHARALGLPEDTLVLPPASPDQRVIYTVLECQPLFDSSDMTITEWVQIAQTIERHYGQYHGFVVIHGTDTMAFAASVLSFVLENLQKTVILTGAQVPIHALWNDGRENLLGALLMAGQYVIPEVCLFFQNQLFRGNRVTKVDSRRFAAFCSPNLPPLAVVGADVILNRELVRKVRGKERLVVHSSVERDVGLLRLYPGIPAALVRAFLQPPLRGVVMETFGCGNGPTKPDLLREFRAATERGLLIVNCTHCLQGTVTSGYAAGMAVAGAGIVSGFDMTSEAAMAKLSYVLGQPGLSLDSRKQLLARDLRGEVTLPSGDEHQPSLTCSTLGRGVAQLLSLSQEAAAVREALTPGLACAAAHAGDLDVLQALVELASGYHWATAGSWGLPVPPGARGRRDRAVQAGFQGGPRRPAVMVAGGG
;
A
#
# COMPACT_ATOMS: atom_id res chain seq x y z
N MET A 1 -15.97 3.38 -13.09
CA MET A 1 -16.31 3.45 -11.66
C MET A 1 -17.33 4.54 -11.46
N SER A 2 -18.40 4.24 -10.75
CA SER A 2 -19.55 5.12 -10.61
C SER A 2 -20.14 4.95 -9.22
N ARG A 3 -20.82 6.00 -8.75
CA ARG A 3 -21.84 5.84 -7.72
C ARG A 3 -22.83 4.77 -8.21
N ALA A 4 -23.28 3.90 -7.31
CA ALA A 4 -24.29 2.93 -7.63
C ALA A 4 -25.57 3.65 -8.07
N VAL A 5 -26.18 3.18 -9.16
CA VAL A 5 -27.34 3.83 -9.78
C VAL A 5 -28.65 3.16 -9.34
N GLU A 6 -28.56 1.97 -8.76
CA GLU A 6 -29.74 1.22 -8.32
C GLU A 6 -30.39 1.90 -7.10
N PRO A 7 -31.75 1.98 -7.07
CA PRO A 7 -32.48 2.63 -5.99
C PRO A 7 -32.41 1.84 -4.67
N GLU A 8 -32.24 0.53 -4.75
CA GLU A 8 -32.06 -0.34 -3.58
C GLU A 8 -30.74 -1.10 -3.72
N ARG A 9 -29.91 -1.03 -2.68
CA ARG A 9 -28.60 -1.67 -2.61
C ARG A 9 -28.57 -2.61 -1.43
N ARG A 10 -28.57 -3.92 -1.72
CA ARG A 10 -28.46 -5.00 -0.73
C ARG A 10 -27.01 -5.32 -0.39
N LEU A 11 -26.66 -5.36 0.90
CA LEU A 11 -25.35 -5.72 1.41
C LEU A 11 -25.40 -6.91 2.37
N LEU A 12 -24.31 -7.66 2.47
CA LEU A 12 -24.12 -8.66 3.52
C LEU A 12 -23.09 -8.15 4.52
N ALA A 13 -23.50 -7.99 5.79
CA ALA A 13 -22.64 -7.64 6.90
C ALA A 13 -22.24 -8.93 7.66
N ILE A 14 -21.04 -9.42 7.40
CA ILE A 14 -20.49 -10.64 8.01
C ILE A 14 -19.84 -10.27 9.34
N TYR A 15 -20.45 -10.68 10.46
CA TYR A 15 -19.95 -10.42 11.79
C TYR A 15 -19.11 -11.59 12.30
N THR A 16 -17.79 -11.38 12.34
CA THR A 16 -16.81 -12.42 12.71
C THR A 16 -16.36 -12.33 14.17
N GLY A 17 -16.59 -11.19 14.82
CA GLY A 17 -16.20 -10.92 16.20
C GLY A 17 -15.47 -9.58 16.34
N GLY A 18 -14.52 -9.52 17.26
CA GLY A 18 -13.79 -8.29 17.59
C GLY A 18 -14.54 -7.30 18.48
N THR A 19 -13.78 -6.31 18.98
CA THR A 19 -14.19 -5.36 20.02
C THR A 19 -15.53 -4.68 19.77
N ILE A 20 -15.84 -4.36 18.51
CA ILE A 20 -17.08 -3.65 18.13
C ILE A 20 -18.35 -4.33 18.66
N GLY A 21 -18.42 -5.66 18.68
CA GLY A 21 -19.55 -6.42 19.21
C GLY A 21 -19.28 -7.09 20.56
N MET A 22 -18.10 -6.90 21.16
CA MET A 22 -17.79 -7.46 22.47
C MET A 22 -18.70 -6.92 23.57
N ARG A 23 -18.77 -7.64 24.70
CA ARG A 23 -19.45 -7.25 25.94
C ARG A 23 -18.50 -7.43 27.12
N ILE A 24 -18.77 -6.73 28.23
CA ILE A 24 -17.99 -6.89 29.45
C ILE A 24 -18.60 -8.02 30.28
N GLU A 25 -17.82 -9.08 30.49
CA GLU A 25 -18.15 -10.20 31.38
C GLU A 25 -16.99 -10.40 32.36
N GLY A 26 -17.26 -10.41 33.67
CA GLY A 26 -16.20 -10.56 34.68
C GLY A 26 -15.11 -9.48 34.67
N GLY A 27 -15.38 -8.31 34.09
CA GLY A 27 -14.41 -7.21 33.96
C GLY A 27 -13.50 -7.28 32.73
N VAL A 28 -13.67 -8.29 31.85
CA VAL A 28 -12.94 -8.42 30.59
C VAL A 28 -13.89 -8.37 29.40
N LEU A 29 -13.37 -7.97 28.24
CA LEU A 29 -14.13 -7.96 26.99
C LEU A 29 -14.14 -9.36 26.37
N VAL A 30 -15.32 -9.85 26.02
CA VAL A 30 -15.52 -11.14 25.35
C VAL A 30 -16.44 -10.99 24.13
N PRO A 31 -16.31 -11.83 23.08
CA PRO A 31 -17.16 -11.75 21.90
C PRO A 31 -18.66 -11.81 22.25
N GLY A 32 -19.42 -10.80 21.86
CA GLY A 32 -20.85 -10.68 22.18
C GLY A 32 -21.73 -11.07 21.00
N ARG A 33 -22.79 -11.83 21.28
CA ARG A 33 -23.80 -12.24 20.27
C ARG A 33 -24.91 -11.22 20.11
N GLY A 34 -25.68 -11.36 19.03
CA GLY A 34 -26.90 -10.59 18.78
C GLY A 34 -26.64 -9.19 18.26
N LEU A 35 -25.64 -9.03 17.38
CA LEU A 35 -25.29 -7.71 16.83
C LEU A 35 -26.46 -7.09 16.05
N ALA A 36 -27.19 -7.89 15.26
CA ALA A 36 -28.35 -7.45 14.50
C ALA A 36 -29.41 -6.80 15.42
N ALA A 37 -29.75 -7.48 16.52
CA ALA A 37 -30.71 -6.98 17.49
C ALA A 37 -30.25 -5.65 18.12
N ALA A 38 -28.95 -5.52 18.43
CA ALA A 38 -28.40 -4.25 18.92
C ALA A 38 -28.53 -3.13 17.89
N LEU A 39 -28.17 -3.39 16.62
CA LEU A 39 -28.27 -2.40 15.54
C LEU A 39 -29.71 -1.96 15.26
N ARG A 40 -30.70 -2.85 15.42
CA ARG A 40 -32.14 -2.50 15.27
C ARG A 40 -32.59 -1.43 16.25
N THR A 41 -31.98 -1.36 17.44
CA THR A 41 -32.34 -0.34 18.45
C THR A 41 -31.76 1.04 18.14
N LEU A 42 -30.89 1.15 17.14
CA LEU A 42 -30.19 2.38 16.79
C LEU A 42 -30.80 2.99 15.51
N PRO A 43 -31.46 4.16 15.57
CA PRO A 43 -32.09 4.78 14.40
C PRO A 43 -31.13 5.06 13.24
N MET A 44 -29.84 5.30 13.52
CA MET A 44 -28.82 5.50 12.48
C MET A 44 -28.53 4.24 11.66
N PHE A 45 -28.91 3.06 12.16
CA PHE A 45 -28.67 1.76 11.55
C PHE A 45 -29.94 1.04 11.10
N HIS A 46 -31.12 1.51 11.53
CA HIS A 46 -32.39 0.86 11.24
C HIS A 46 -33.55 1.87 11.12
N ASP A 47 -34.14 1.93 9.94
CA ASP A 47 -35.41 2.61 9.63
C ASP A 47 -36.55 1.60 9.80
N GLU A 48 -37.18 1.58 10.98
CA GLU A 48 -38.20 0.58 11.35
C GLU A 48 -39.46 0.67 10.49
N ASP A 49 -39.92 1.89 10.19
CA ASP A 49 -41.13 2.12 9.38
C ASP A 49 -40.93 1.56 7.97
N HIS A 50 -39.78 1.82 7.35
CA HIS A 50 -39.45 1.28 6.04
C HIS A 50 -39.29 -0.25 6.06
N ALA A 51 -38.62 -0.79 7.08
CA ALA A 51 -38.44 -2.24 7.22
C ALA A 51 -39.78 -2.98 7.40
N ARG A 52 -40.71 -2.41 8.19
CA ARG A 52 -42.05 -2.96 8.40
C ARG A 52 -42.89 -2.93 7.13
N ALA A 53 -42.80 -1.84 6.36
CA ALA A 53 -43.52 -1.72 5.08
C ALA A 53 -43.07 -2.77 4.05
N LEU A 54 -41.79 -3.16 4.07
CA LEU A 54 -41.23 -4.19 3.19
C LEU A 54 -41.34 -5.62 3.74
N GLY A 55 -41.81 -5.79 4.99
CA GLY A 55 -41.91 -7.11 5.64
C GLY A 55 -40.56 -7.82 5.78
N LEU A 56 -39.48 -7.07 6.07
CA LEU A 56 -38.13 -7.63 6.11
C LEU A 56 -37.90 -8.54 7.33
N PRO A 57 -37.09 -9.61 7.20
CA PRO A 57 -36.69 -10.45 8.33
C PRO A 57 -35.92 -9.68 9.40
N GLU A 58 -35.87 -10.25 10.61
CA GLU A 58 -35.26 -9.61 11.78
C GLU A 58 -33.75 -9.32 11.65
N ASP A 59 -33.03 -10.14 10.88
CA ASP A 59 -31.60 -9.99 10.63
C ASP A 59 -31.29 -9.01 9.49
N THR A 60 -32.31 -8.46 8.85
CA THR A 60 -32.21 -7.59 7.68
C THR A 60 -32.67 -6.18 8.03
N LEU A 61 -31.73 -5.25 8.00
CA LEU A 61 -31.90 -3.88 8.44
C LEU A 61 -31.85 -2.90 7.27
N VAL A 62 -32.45 -1.73 7.45
CA VAL A 62 -32.52 -0.66 6.45
C VAL A 62 -31.83 0.57 7.01
N LEU A 63 -30.84 1.12 6.31
CA LEU A 63 -30.29 2.41 6.68
C LEU A 63 -31.28 3.55 6.37
N PRO A 64 -31.31 4.61 7.19
CA PRO A 64 -31.96 5.87 6.84
C PRO A 64 -31.49 6.39 5.47
N PRO A 65 -32.28 7.23 4.79
CA PRO A 65 -31.97 7.66 3.43
C PRO A 65 -30.78 8.62 3.47
N ALA A 66 -29.65 8.19 2.90
CA ALA A 66 -28.49 9.08 2.68
C ALA A 66 -28.68 9.99 1.45
N SER A 67 -29.56 9.59 0.52
CA SER A 67 -30.02 10.40 -0.61
C SER A 67 -31.47 10.03 -0.95
N PRO A 68 -32.26 10.93 -1.56
CA PRO A 68 -33.68 10.70 -1.82
C PRO A 68 -33.95 9.40 -2.61
N ASP A 69 -33.06 9.07 -3.54
CA ASP A 69 -33.29 8.03 -4.54
C ASP A 69 -32.55 6.71 -4.27
N GLN A 70 -31.88 6.56 -3.12
CA GLN A 70 -31.11 5.34 -2.83
C GLN A 70 -31.24 4.88 -1.38
N ARG A 71 -31.62 3.61 -1.20
CA ARG A 71 -31.70 2.91 0.08
C ARG A 71 -30.68 1.79 0.15
N VAL A 72 -30.04 1.68 1.32
CA VAL A 72 -29.12 0.58 1.63
C VAL A 72 -29.82 -0.36 2.60
N ILE A 73 -29.99 -1.61 2.19
CA ILE A 73 -30.54 -2.69 3.00
C ILE A 73 -29.39 -3.67 3.26
N TYR A 74 -29.22 -4.14 4.49
CA TYR A 74 -28.15 -5.06 4.82
C TYR A 74 -28.61 -6.18 5.73
N THR A 75 -28.18 -7.40 5.42
CA THR A 75 -28.41 -8.57 6.27
C THR A 75 -27.18 -8.80 7.14
N VAL A 76 -27.37 -8.97 8.44
CA VAL A 76 -26.29 -9.30 9.38
C VAL A 76 -26.17 -10.81 9.50
N LEU A 77 -25.06 -11.35 9.00
CA LEU A 77 -24.69 -12.75 9.14
C LEU A 77 -23.71 -12.89 10.31
N GLU A 78 -24.19 -13.38 11.44
CA GLU A 78 -23.38 -13.62 12.64
C GLU A 78 -22.68 -14.99 12.56
N CYS A 79 -21.34 -14.99 12.50
CA CYS A 79 -20.53 -16.20 12.46
C CYS A 79 -20.57 -16.96 13.79
N GLN A 80 -20.37 -18.27 13.74
CA GLN A 80 -20.25 -19.11 14.93
C GLN A 80 -19.07 -20.09 14.79
N PRO A 81 -18.09 -20.05 15.71
CA PRO A 81 -17.97 -19.11 16.82
C PRO A 81 -17.62 -17.68 16.37
N LEU A 82 -17.81 -16.71 17.27
CA LEU A 82 -17.23 -15.38 17.14
C LEU A 82 -15.81 -15.38 17.71
N PHE A 83 -14.91 -14.67 17.07
CA PHE A 83 -13.49 -14.68 17.42
C PHE A 83 -13.01 -13.35 18.02
N ASP A 84 -12.07 -13.44 18.96
CA ASP A 84 -11.05 -12.40 19.07
C ASP A 84 -10.14 -12.51 17.84
N SER A 85 -9.81 -11.40 17.19
CA SER A 85 -9.01 -11.44 15.97
C SER A 85 -7.62 -12.04 16.18
N SER A 86 -7.09 -12.02 17.40
CA SER A 86 -5.81 -12.65 17.76
C SER A 86 -5.83 -14.18 17.65
N ASP A 87 -7.01 -14.81 17.75
CA ASP A 87 -7.20 -16.26 17.59
C ASP A 87 -7.48 -16.67 16.13
N MET A 88 -7.65 -15.71 15.23
CA MET A 88 -7.97 -16.00 13.83
C MET A 88 -6.73 -16.38 13.02
N THR A 89 -6.91 -17.36 12.14
CA THR A 89 -5.86 -17.83 11.23
C THR A 89 -6.29 -17.68 9.77
N ILE A 90 -5.41 -18.07 8.85
CA ILE A 90 -5.70 -18.16 7.41
C ILE A 90 -6.95 -19.02 7.15
N THR A 91 -7.21 -20.04 7.98
CA THR A 91 -8.38 -20.91 7.83
C THR A 91 -9.69 -20.14 7.97
N GLU A 92 -9.83 -19.32 9.01
CA GLU A 92 -11.03 -18.52 9.26
C GLU A 92 -11.20 -17.46 8.17
N TRP A 93 -10.11 -16.84 7.69
CA TRP A 93 -10.20 -15.86 6.60
C TRP A 93 -10.62 -16.47 5.26
N VAL A 94 -10.20 -17.71 4.96
CA VAL A 94 -10.70 -18.46 3.79
C VAL A 94 -12.18 -18.80 3.94
N GLN A 95 -12.66 -19.12 5.15
CA GLN A 95 -14.09 -19.35 5.40
C GLN A 95 -14.93 -18.09 5.17
N ILE A 96 -14.39 -16.90 5.51
CA ILE A 96 -15.01 -15.61 5.16
C ILE A 96 -15.10 -15.47 3.64
N ALA A 97 -14.01 -15.75 2.90
CA ALA A 97 -14.01 -15.70 1.44
C ALA A 97 -15.03 -16.65 0.81
N GLN A 98 -15.13 -17.89 1.30
CA GLN A 98 -16.15 -18.86 0.87
C GLN A 98 -17.58 -18.40 1.20
N THR A 99 -17.76 -17.68 2.30
CA THR A 99 -19.06 -17.08 2.64
C THR A 99 -19.43 -15.97 1.65
N ILE A 100 -18.48 -15.10 1.31
CA ILE A 100 -18.65 -14.09 0.26
C ILE A 100 -19.00 -14.76 -1.08
N GLU A 101 -18.32 -15.85 -1.45
CA GLU A 101 -18.60 -16.62 -2.67
C GLU A 101 -20.03 -17.16 -2.71
N ARG A 102 -20.47 -17.85 -1.65
CA ARG A 102 -21.81 -18.44 -1.55
C ARG A 102 -22.92 -17.39 -1.72
N HIS A 103 -22.69 -16.19 -1.21
CA HIS A 103 -23.65 -15.09 -1.25
C HIS A 103 -23.37 -14.09 -2.39
N TYR A 104 -22.40 -14.36 -3.26
CA TYR A 104 -21.91 -13.37 -4.22
C TYR A 104 -22.99 -12.88 -5.18
N GLY A 105 -23.90 -13.75 -5.62
CA GLY A 105 -24.99 -13.37 -6.53
C GLY A 105 -26.11 -12.56 -5.86
N GLN A 106 -26.26 -12.64 -4.54
CA GLN A 106 -27.42 -12.11 -3.80
C GLN A 106 -27.23 -10.66 -3.33
N TYR A 107 -25.98 -10.23 -3.14
CA TYR A 107 -25.64 -8.94 -2.57
C TYR A 107 -24.77 -8.10 -3.50
N HIS A 108 -24.86 -6.78 -3.39
CA HIS A 108 -24.12 -5.82 -4.22
C HIS A 108 -22.74 -5.47 -3.64
N GLY A 109 -22.52 -5.75 -2.36
CA GLY A 109 -21.29 -5.50 -1.63
C GLY A 109 -21.30 -6.20 -0.26
N PHE A 110 -20.15 -6.19 0.39
CA PHE A 110 -19.91 -6.92 1.64
C PHE A 110 -19.23 -6.01 2.65
N VAL A 111 -19.66 -6.11 3.91
CA VAL A 111 -18.96 -5.53 5.05
C VAL A 111 -18.55 -6.68 5.97
N VAL A 112 -17.28 -6.76 6.33
CA VAL A 112 -16.75 -7.77 7.26
C VAL A 112 -16.38 -7.06 8.55
N ILE A 113 -17.15 -7.33 9.59
CA ILE A 113 -16.96 -6.77 10.93
C ILE A 113 -15.98 -7.68 11.66
N HIS A 114 -14.80 -7.14 11.98
CA HIS A 114 -13.62 -7.90 12.40
C HIS A 114 -12.88 -7.20 13.56
N GLY A 115 -12.13 -7.97 14.36
CA GLY A 115 -11.25 -7.40 15.39
C GLY A 115 -10.04 -6.70 14.79
N THR A 116 -9.52 -5.67 15.47
CA THR A 116 -8.50 -4.78 14.89
C THR A 116 -7.10 -5.38 14.90
N ASP A 117 -6.79 -6.32 15.79
CA ASP A 117 -5.41 -6.79 16.01
C ASP A 117 -4.81 -7.50 14.80
N THR A 118 -5.62 -8.27 14.06
CA THR A 118 -5.17 -8.97 12.85
C THR A 118 -5.89 -8.53 11.59
N MET A 119 -6.63 -7.41 11.64
CA MET A 119 -7.44 -6.93 10.49
C MET A 119 -6.61 -6.69 9.23
N ALA A 120 -5.38 -6.21 9.36
CA ALA A 120 -4.47 -5.99 8.23
C ALA A 120 -4.07 -7.31 7.54
N PHE A 121 -3.85 -8.38 8.32
CA PHE A 121 -3.62 -9.73 7.79
C PHE A 121 -4.88 -10.27 7.11
N ALA A 122 -6.05 -10.16 7.74
CA ALA A 122 -7.32 -10.59 7.18
C ALA A 122 -7.63 -9.90 5.85
N ALA A 123 -7.48 -8.56 5.81
CA ALA A 123 -7.69 -7.77 4.60
C ALA A 123 -6.72 -8.17 3.48
N SER A 124 -5.46 -8.44 3.83
CA SER A 124 -4.44 -8.90 2.89
C SER A 124 -4.77 -10.29 2.33
N VAL A 125 -5.12 -11.27 3.18
CA VAL A 125 -5.48 -12.62 2.73
C VAL A 125 -6.72 -12.59 1.85
N LEU A 126 -7.79 -11.92 2.28
CA LEU A 126 -9.01 -11.74 1.47
C LEU A 126 -8.71 -11.11 0.11
N SER A 127 -7.79 -10.15 0.05
CA SER A 127 -7.39 -9.51 -1.22
C SER A 127 -6.77 -10.49 -2.22
N PHE A 128 -5.99 -11.46 -1.75
CA PHE A 128 -5.39 -12.48 -2.63
C PHE A 128 -6.39 -13.56 -3.03
N VAL A 129 -7.16 -14.09 -2.07
CA VAL A 129 -8.02 -15.24 -2.30
C VAL A 129 -9.30 -14.91 -3.07
N LEU A 130 -9.78 -13.65 -3.04
CA LEU A 130 -10.92 -13.19 -3.83
C LEU A 130 -10.45 -12.69 -5.20
N GLU A 131 -9.99 -13.62 -6.04
CA GLU A 131 -9.53 -13.28 -7.40
C GLU A 131 -10.70 -12.83 -8.28
N ASN A 132 -10.45 -11.81 -9.11
CA ASN A 132 -11.46 -11.20 -9.99
C ASN A 132 -12.66 -10.61 -9.26
N LEU A 133 -12.45 -10.12 -8.03
CA LEU A 133 -13.46 -9.39 -7.28
C LEU A 133 -14.01 -8.20 -8.09
N GLN A 134 -15.33 -8.12 -8.21
CA GLN A 134 -16.06 -7.05 -8.93
C GLN A 134 -16.87 -6.15 -8.01
N LYS A 135 -16.94 -6.49 -6.72
CA LYS A 135 -17.82 -5.85 -5.72
C LYS A 135 -16.98 -5.31 -4.58
N THR A 136 -17.53 -4.33 -3.87
CA THR A 136 -16.87 -3.71 -2.72
C THR A 136 -16.92 -4.65 -1.52
N VAL A 137 -15.75 -4.98 -0.95
CA VAL A 137 -15.62 -5.74 0.30
C VAL A 137 -14.88 -4.86 1.30
N ILE A 138 -15.54 -4.44 2.38
CA ILE A 138 -14.94 -3.52 3.37
C ILE A 138 -14.81 -4.22 4.71
N LEU A 139 -13.58 -4.34 5.21
CA LEU A 139 -13.33 -4.68 6.61
C LEU A 139 -13.48 -3.44 7.48
N THR A 140 -14.10 -3.60 8.64
CA THR A 140 -14.19 -2.55 9.65
C THR A 140 -14.29 -3.14 11.05
N GLY A 141 -14.18 -2.29 12.07
CA GLY A 141 -14.19 -2.66 13.48
C GLY A 141 -14.18 -1.43 14.37
N ALA A 142 -13.74 -1.60 15.62
CA ALA A 142 -13.68 -0.52 16.59
C ALA A 142 -12.59 -0.75 17.64
N GLN A 143 -12.10 0.32 18.26
CA GLN A 143 -11.33 0.25 19.51
C GLN A 143 -12.24 0.13 20.73
N VAL A 144 -13.47 0.65 20.64
CA VAL A 144 -14.45 0.59 21.73
C VAL A 144 -15.73 -0.10 21.25
N PRO A 145 -16.34 -0.99 22.06
CA PRO A 145 -17.57 -1.66 21.67
C PRO A 145 -18.71 -0.69 21.32
N ILE A 146 -19.55 -1.08 20.36
CA ILE A 146 -20.63 -0.23 19.83
C ILE A 146 -21.72 0.10 20.87
N HIS A 147 -21.82 -0.73 21.91
CA HIS A 147 -22.74 -0.55 23.03
C HIS A 147 -22.30 0.54 24.02
N ALA A 148 -21.01 0.91 24.03
CA ALA A 148 -20.52 2.00 24.87
C ALA A 148 -21.06 3.34 24.35
N LEU A 149 -21.26 4.30 25.25
CA LEU A 149 -21.77 5.63 24.87
C LEU A 149 -20.80 6.37 23.94
N TRP A 150 -19.51 6.40 24.32
CA TRP A 150 -18.45 7.03 23.55
C TRP A 150 -17.62 5.94 22.86
N ASN A 151 -17.85 5.75 21.56
CA ASN A 151 -17.17 4.71 20.77
C ASN A 151 -16.94 5.18 19.33
N ASP A 152 -15.99 4.53 18.66
CA ASP A 152 -15.70 4.70 17.23
C ASP A 152 -16.46 3.70 16.33
N GLY A 153 -17.03 2.64 16.91
CA GLY A 153 -17.69 1.57 16.17
C GLY A 153 -18.93 2.00 15.38
N ARG A 154 -19.69 2.99 15.86
CA ARG A 154 -20.87 3.51 15.15
C ARG A 154 -20.50 4.16 13.82
N GLU A 155 -19.56 5.11 13.84
CA GLU A 155 -19.15 5.82 12.63
C GLU A 155 -18.37 4.93 11.66
N ASN A 156 -17.51 4.05 12.19
CA ASN A 156 -16.78 3.09 11.36
C ASN A 156 -17.73 2.13 10.62
N LEU A 157 -18.70 1.53 11.32
CA LEU A 157 -19.65 0.60 10.70
C LEU A 157 -20.59 1.31 9.72
N LEU A 158 -21.13 2.47 10.09
CA LEU A 158 -22.02 3.24 9.22
C LEU A 158 -21.29 3.66 7.94
N GLY A 159 -20.07 4.19 8.06
CA GLY A 159 -19.26 4.58 6.91
C GLY A 159 -18.92 3.38 6.01
N ALA A 160 -18.60 2.22 6.58
CA ALA A 160 -18.37 1.01 5.80
C ALA A 160 -19.63 0.56 5.01
N LEU A 161 -20.80 0.56 5.65
CA LEU A 161 -22.06 0.21 4.99
C LEU A 161 -22.42 1.20 3.87
N LEU A 162 -22.27 2.51 4.12
CA LEU A 162 -22.52 3.53 3.10
C LEU A 162 -21.55 3.42 1.93
N MET A 163 -20.25 3.24 2.19
CA MET A 163 -19.25 3.08 1.13
C MET A 163 -19.49 1.83 0.28
N ALA A 164 -19.78 0.68 0.90
CA ALA A 164 -20.09 -0.56 0.18
C ALA A 164 -21.44 -0.49 -0.58
N GLY A 165 -22.41 0.23 -0.03
CA GLY A 165 -23.74 0.43 -0.61
C GLY A 165 -23.73 1.36 -1.82
N GLN A 166 -23.03 2.49 -1.72
CA GLN A 166 -23.14 3.61 -2.66
C GLN A 166 -22.04 3.63 -3.73
N TYR A 167 -20.92 2.92 -3.52
CA TYR A 167 -19.79 2.93 -4.45
C TYR A 167 -19.39 1.52 -4.86
N VAL A 168 -19.04 1.36 -6.14
CA VAL A 168 -18.47 0.11 -6.68
C VAL A 168 -16.94 0.26 -6.74
N ILE A 169 -16.27 -0.21 -5.69
CA ILE A 169 -14.82 -0.25 -5.50
C ILE A 169 -14.43 -1.73 -5.48
N PRO A 170 -13.99 -2.33 -6.60
CA PRO A 170 -13.82 -3.78 -6.75
C PRO A 170 -12.54 -4.28 -6.06
N GLU A 171 -12.43 -3.99 -4.77
CA GLU A 171 -11.28 -4.28 -3.93
C GLU A 171 -11.72 -4.73 -2.54
N VAL A 172 -10.81 -5.42 -1.86
CA VAL A 172 -10.88 -5.59 -0.42
C VAL A 172 -10.27 -4.34 0.22
N CYS A 173 -11.06 -3.64 1.01
CA CYS A 173 -10.72 -2.37 1.63
C CYS A 173 -10.80 -2.47 3.16
N LEU A 174 -10.22 -1.50 3.85
CA LEU A 174 -10.39 -1.28 5.29
C LEU A 174 -10.94 0.13 5.50
N PHE A 175 -12.04 0.27 6.24
CA PHE A 175 -12.62 1.58 6.57
C PHE A 175 -12.50 1.89 8.06
N PHE A 176 -11.80 2.96 8.38
CA PHE A 176 -11.57 3.45 9.75
C PHE A 176 -11.37 4.97 9.74
N GLN A 177 -11.92 5.68 10.73
CA GLN A 177 -11.70 7.13 10.92
C GLN A 177 -11.87 7.93 9.63
N ASN A 178 -13.03 7.76 9.00
CA ASN A 178 -13.42 8.47 7.79
C ASN A 178 -12.49 8.24 6.58
N GLN A 179 -11.64 7.21 6.60
CA GLN A 179 -10.74 6.87 5.50
C GLN A 179 -10.99 5.44 5.03
N LEU A 180 -11.01 5.27 3.71
CA LEU A 180 -11.05 3.97 3.06
C LEU A 180 -9.68 3.65 2.49
N PHE A 181 -9.03 2.62 3.00
CA PHE A 181 -7.72 2.16 2.56
C PHE A 181 -7.83 0.92 1.67
N ARG A 182 -6.86 0.71 0.78
CA ARG A 182 -6.66 -0.60 0.15
C ARG A 182 -6.23 -1.60 1.22
N GLY A 183 -6.96 -2.72 1.35
CA GLY A 183 -6.79 -3.66 2.46
C GLY A 183 -5.38 -4.27 2.56
N ASN A 184 -4.76 -4.59 1.43
CA ASN A 184 -3.39 -5.14 1.38
C ASN A 184 -2.28 -4.07 1.43
N ARG A 185 -2.60 -2.83 1.83
CA ARG A 185 -1.65 -1.74 2.03
C ARG A 185 -1.67 -1.19 3.46
N VAL A 186 -2.56 -1.69 4.31
CA VAL A 186 -2.70 -1.22 5.69
C VAL A 186 -1.81 -1.98 6.65
N THR A 187 -1.44 -1.31 7.74
CA THR A 187 -0.90 -1.92 8.96
C THR A 187 -1.46 -1.18 10.18
N LYS A 188 -1.55 -1.86 11.33
CA LYS A 188 -2.00 -1.26 12.58
C LYS A 188 -0.84 -0.52 13.24
N VAL A 189 -1.01 0.78 13.49
CA VAL A 189 0.04 1.67 14.00
C VAL A 189 -0.23 2.22 15.39
N ASP A 190 -1.48 2.14 15.88
CA ASP A 190 -1.84 2.60 17.22
C ASP A 190 -2.78 1.58 17.89
N SER A 191 -2.55 1.35 19.18
CA SER A 191 -3.28 0.37 20.00
C SER A 191 -4.41 0.99 20.83
N ARG A 192 -4.57 2.32 20.81
CA ARG A 192 -5.56 3.05 21.62
C ARG A 192 -6.30 4.12 20.86
N ARG A 193 -5.62 4.90 20.02
CA ARG A 193 -6.26 5.95 19.23
C ARG A 193 -7.21 5.33 18.21
N PHE A 194 -8.32 6.02 17.95
CA PHE A 194 -9.26 5.62 16.91
C PHE A 194 -8.60 5.60 15.52
N ALA A 195 -7.59 6.45 15.28
CA ALA A 195 -6.71 6.40 14.11
C ALA A 195 -5.70 5.24 14.24
N ALA A 196 -6.21 4.02 14.29
CA ALA A 196 -5.46 2.81 14.59
C ALA A 196 -4.68 2.26 13.39
N PHE A 197 -5.11 2.57 12.16
CA PHE A 197 -4.53 2.02 10.94
C PHE A 197 -3.87 3.10 10.08
N CYS A 198 -2.83 2.71 9.35
CA CYS A 198 -2.13 3.53 8.38
C CYS A 198 -1.89 2.74 7.09
N SER A 199 -1.92 3.42 5.94
CA SER A 199 -1.45 2.90 4.65
C SER A 199 -0.18 3.66 4.26
N PRO A 200 1.02 3.18 4.64
CA PRO A 200 2.23 4.00 4.65
C PRO A 200 2.78 4.29 3.26
N ASN A 201 2.61 3.38 2.31
CA ASN A 201 3.18 3.47 0.95
C ASN A 201 2.11 3.68 -0.15
N LEU A 202 0.84 3.88 0.22
CA LEU A 202 -0.23 4.19 -0.72
C LEU A 202 -1.24 5.15 -0.08
N PRO A 203 -1.65 6.25 -0.75
CA PRO A 203 -2.71 7.10 -0.24
C PRO A 203 -4.03 6.33 -0.02
N PRO A 204 -4.94 6.82 0.87
CA PRO A 204 -6.29 6.27 0.99
C PRO A 204 -6.98 6.21 -0.37
N LEU A 205 -7.83 5.20 -0.60
CA LEU A 205 -8.69 5.13 -1.78
C LEU A 205 -9.80 6.19 -1.70
N ALA A 206 -10.31 6.47 -0.49
CA ALA A 206 -11.26 7.55 -0.27
C ALA A 206 -11.06 8.23 1.10
N VAL A 207 -11.48 9.49 1.19
CA VAL A 207 -11.58 10.25 2.44
C VAL A 207 -13.00 10.82 2.52
N VAL A 208 -13.65 10.64 3.67
CA VAL A 208 -15.02 11.08 3.95
C VAL A 208 -14.97 12.33 4.83
N GLY A 209 -15.49 13.45 4.32
CA GLY A 209 -15.72 14.66 5.09
C GLY A 209 -17.15 15.14 4.86
N ALA A 210 -17.33 16.46 4.70
CA ALA A 210 -18.57 17.01 4.15
C ALA A 210 -18.87 16.40 2.77
N ASP A 211 -17.83 16.17 1.98
CA ASP A 211 -17.86 15.45 0.71
C ASP A 211 -17.06 14.14 0.79
N VAL A 212 -17.39 13.19 -0.06
CA VAL A 212 -16.60 11.96 -0.25
C VAL A 212 -15.62 12.15 -1.39
N ILE A 213 -14.32 12.22 -1.07
CA ILE A 213 -13.24 12.38 -2.03
C ILE A 213 -12.68 10.99 -2.37
N LEU A 214 -12.85 10.54 -3.62
CA LEU A 214 -12.39 9.24 -4.11
C LEU A 214 -11.18 9.40 -5.03
N ASN A 215 -10.07 8.71 -4.72
CA ASN A 215 -8.87 8.65 -5.54
C ASN A 215 -9.03 7.62 -6.67
N ARG A 216 -9.80 8.00 -7.70
CA ARG A 216 -10.21 7.13 -8.82
C ARG A 216 -9.06 6.48 -9.58
N GLU A 217 -7.92 7.17 -9.69
CA GLU A 217 -6.74 6.66 -10.39
C GLU A 217 -6.05 5.52 -9.64
N LEU A 218 -6.19 5.48 -8.31
CA LEU A 218 -5.63 4.40 -7.49
C LEU A 218 -6.50 3.16 -7.52
N VAL A 219 -7.82 3.30 -7.67
CA VAL A 219 -8.73 2.17 -7.60
C VAL A 219 -8.58 1.25 -8.82
N ARG A 220 -8.50 -0.05 -8.54
CA ARG A 220 -8.38 -1.09 -9.56
C ARG A 220 -9.61 -1.11 -10.45
N LYS A 221 -9.36 -1.27 -11.75
CA LYS A 221 -10.42 -1.46 -12.75
C LYS A 221 -10.82 -2.93 -12.76
N VAL A 222 -12.13 -3.20 -12.84
CA VAL A 222 -12.64 -4.55 -13.13
C VAL A 222 -12.08 -4.98 -14.49
N ARG A 223 -11.25 -6.02 -14.52
CA ARG A 223 -10.68 -6.55 -15.76
C ARG A 223 -11.61 -7.64 -16.29
N GLY A 224 -12.29 -7.35 -17.40
CA GLY A 224 -13.13 -8.31 -18.11
C GLY A 224 -14.44 -8.69 -17.39
N LYS A 225 -15.10 -9.73 -17.89
CA LYS A 225 -16.32 -10.35 -17.32
C LYS A 225 -15.98 -11.65 -16.57
N GLU A 226 -14.73 -11.80 -16.13
CA GLU A 226 -14.28 -12.99 -15.43
C GLU A 226 -15.06 -13.16 -14.13
N ARG A 227 -15.47 -14.39 -13.83
CA ARG A 227 -16.20 -14.70 -12.59
C ARG A 227 -15.23 -14.63 -11.41
N LEU A 228 -15.78 -14.32 -10.23
CA LEU A 228 -15.06 -14.45 -8.96
C LEU A 228 -14.50 -15.88 -8.86
N VAL A 229 -13.22 -15.99 -8.50
CA VAL A 229 -12.58 -17.27 -8.16
C VAL A 229 -12.08 -17.16 -6.73
N VAL A 230 -12.57 -18.05 -5.85
CA VAL A 230 -12.10 -18.12 -4.47
C VAL A 230 -11.03 -19.19 -4.32
N HIS A 231 -9.82 -18.75 -3.98
CA HIS A 231 -8.69 -19.64 -3.75
C HIS A 231 -8.69 -20.17 -2.32
N SER A 232 -9.20 -21.40 -2.15
CA SER A 232 -9.21 -22.10 -0.86
C SER A 232 -7.90 -22.82 -0.53
N SER A 233 -7.11 -23.14 -1.55
CA SER A 233 -5.79 -23.77 -1.40
C SER A 233 -4.74 -22.69 -1.13
N VAL A 234 -4.45 -22.48 0.15
CA VAL A 234 -3.43 -21.54 0.64
C VAL A 234 -2.44 -22.29 1.52
N GLU A 235 -1.15 -21.95 1.40
CA GLU A 235 -0.09 -22.58 2.19
C GLU A 235 -0.11 -22.06 3.63
N ARG A 236 -0.13 -22.97 4.60
CA ARG A 236 -0.18 -22.63 6.03
C ARG A 236 1.22 -22.61 6.66
N ASP A 237 2.17 -23.35 6.08
CA ASP A 237 3.54 -23.44 6.57
C ASP A 237 4.37 -22.22 6.11
N VAL A 238 3.91 -21.02 6.48
CA VAL A 238 4.59 -19.75 6.26
C VAL A 238 4.88 -19.04 7.58
N GLY A 239 6.01 -18.33 7.66
CA GLY A 239 6.46 -17.65 8.87
C GLY A 239 6.83 -16.19 8.65
N LEU A 240 6.99 -15.45 9.74
CA LEU A 240 7.54 -14.10 9.74
C LEU A 240 8.75 -14.06 10.68
N LEU A 241 9.92 -13.71 10.14
CA LEU A 241 11.18 -13.62 10.87
C LEU A 241 11.67 -12.17 10.87
N ARG A 242 11.57 -11.52 12.03
CA ARG A 242 12.14 -10.18 12.22
C ARG A 242 13.60 -10.27 12.61
N LEU A 243 14.50 -9.74 11.79
CA LEU A 243 15.92 -9.69 12.15
C LEU A 243 16.15 -8.70 13.29
N TYR A 244 17.19 -8.91 14.09
CA TYR A 244 17.65 -7.93 15.07
C TYR A 244 19.18 -7.92 15.11
N PRO A 245 19.81 -6.80 15.52
CA PRO A 245 21.26 -6.73 15.62
C PRO A 245 21.81 -7.86 16.49
N GLY A 246 22.67 -8.70 15.91
CA GLY A 246 23.27 -9.84 16.62
C GLY A 246 22.47 -11.15 16.58
N ILE A 247 21.34 -11.25 15.86
CA ILE A 247 20.58 -12.51 15.74
C ILE A 247 21.49 -13.70 15.39
N PRO A 248 21.55 -14.76 16.21
CA PRO A 248 22.50 -15.86 16.01
C PRO A 248 22.07 -16.77 14.86
N ALA A 249 23.03 -17.28 14.08
CA ALA A 249 22.75 -18.17 12.95
C ALA A 249 22.02 -19.46 13.41
N ALA A 250 22.33 -19.97 14.60
CA ALA A 250 21.64 -21.12 15.17
C ALA A 250 20.12 -20.91 15.37
N LEU A 251 19.69 -19.70 15.75
CA LEU A 251 18.27 -19.37 15.90
C LEU A 251 17.58 -19.32 14.53
N VAL A 252 18.22 -18.68 13.55
CA VAL A 252 17.71 -18.64 12.16
C VAL A 252 17.63 -20.05 11.56
N ARG A 253 18.64 -20.89 11.79
CA ARG A 253 18.61 -22.29 11.37
C ARG A 253 17.43 -23.05 11.95
N ALA A 254 17.18 -22.89 13.25
CA ALA A 254 16.07 -23.55 13.93
C ALA A 254 14.71 -23.04 13.40
N PHE A 255 14.59 -21.73 13.17
CA PHE A 255 13.38 -21.12 12.64
C PHE A 255 13.05 -21.59 11.21
N LEU A 256 14.08 -21.79 10.37
CA LEU A 256 13.92 -22.17 8.95
C LEU A 256 13.89 -23.70 8.71
N GLN A 257 13.60 -24.50 9.74
CA GLN A 257 13.47 -25.95 9.59
C GLN A 257 12.15 -26.35 8.92
N PRO A 258 12.11 -27.51 8.24
CA PRO A 258 10.86 -28.14 7.82
C PRO A 258 9.87 -28.29 9.01
N PRO A 259 8.55 -28.19 8.77
CA PRO A 259 7.88 -28.18 7.47
C PRO A 259 7.79 -26.81 6.77
N LEU A 260 8.42 -25.75 7.30
CA LEU A 260 8.30 -24.39 6.76
C LEU A 260 8.60 -24.31 5.25
N ARG A 261 7.67 -23.72 4.49
CA ARG A 261 7.72 -23.61 3.02
C ARG A 261 8.06 -22.21 2.54
N GLY A 262 7.77 -21.19 3.36
CA GLY A 262 8.19 -19.83 3.08
C GLY A 262 8.30 -18.97 4.33
N VAL A 263 9.06 -17.89 4.23
CA VAL A 263 9.20 -16.89 5.29
C VAL A 263 9.20 -15.47 4.72
N VAL A 264 8.50 -14.57 5.39
CA VAL A 264 8.72 -13.13 5.26
C VAL A 264 9.82 -12.75 6.25
N MET A 265 10.95 -12.31 5.74
CA MET A 265 12.07 -11.83 6.54
C MET A 265 12.00 -10.31 6.60
N GLU A 266 11.81 -9.76 7.79
CA GLU A 266 11.87 -8.32 8.00
C GLU A 266 13.32 -7.90 8.28
N THR A 267 13.83 -6.93 7.53
CA THR A 267 15.23 -6.48 7.56
C THR A 267 15.37 -4.98 7.79
N PHE A 268 16.59 -4.49 7.96
CA PHE A 268 16.85 -3.10 8.36
C PHE A 268 16.81 -2.13 7.17
N GLY A 269 16.29 -0.92 7.40
CA GLY A 269 16.41 0.19 6.46
C GLY A 269 15.86 -0.16 5.07
N CYS A 270 16.67 -0.02 4.03
CA CYS A 270 16.28 -0.33 2.66
C CYS A 270 16.41 -1.82 2.28
N GLY A 271 16.32 -2.75 3.25
CA GLY A 271 16.37 -4.19 2.96
C GLY A 271 17.67 -4.89 3.38
N ASN A 272 18.44 -4.29 4.29
CA ASN A 272 19.77 -4.76 4.68
C ASN A 272 19.70 -5.80 5.81
N GLY A 273 20.42 -6.91 5.64
CA GLY A 273 20.64 -7.90 6.69
C GLY A 273 22.11 -7.97 7.14
N PRO A 274 22.42 -8.64 8.26
CA PRO A 274 23.79 -8.92 8.66
C PRO A 274 24.52 -9.75 7.59
N THR A 275 25.75 -9.37 7.26
CA THR A 275 26.57 -10.03 6.22
C THR A 275 27.50 -11.11 6.76
N LYS A 276 27.30 -11.53 8.03
CA LYS A 276 28.15 -12.56 8.65
C LYS A 276 28.03 -13.89 7.89
N PRO A 277 29.15 -14.55 7.56
CA PRO A 277 29.12 -15.70 6.65
C PRO A 277 28.28 -16.89 7.14
N ASP A 278 28.23 -17.12 8.44
CA ASP A 278 27.42 -18.17 9.06
C ASP A 278 25.92 -17.94 8.84
N LEU A 279 25.43 -16.71 9.00
CA LEU A 279 24.02 -16.39 8.77
C LEU A 279 23.63 -16.48 7.30
N LEU A 280 24.47 -15.96 6.40
CA LEU A 280 24.23 -16.04 4.96
C LEU A 280 24.18 -17.50 4.48
N ARG A 281 24.98 -18.39 5.09
CA ARG A 281 24.91 -19.83 4.82
C ARG A 281 23.57 -20.44 5.24
N GLU A 282 22.98 -20.03 6.36
CA GLU A 282 21.67 -20.56 6.77
C GLU A 282 20.55 -20.14 5.81
N PHE A 283 20.57 -18.89 5.32
CA PHE A 283 19.62 -18.45 4.30
C PHE A 283 19.79 -19.19 2.97
N ARG A 284 21.04 -19.34 2.50
CA ARG A 284 21.33 -20.11 1.28
C ARG A 284 20.90 -21.57 1.43
N ALA A 285 21.22 -22.21 2.56
CA ALA A 285 20.81 -23.58 2.82
C ALA A 285 19.27 -23.72 2.83
N ALA A 286 18.54 -22.72 3.34
CA ALA A 286 17.08 -22.72 3.31
C ALA A 286 16.54 -22.60 1.88
N THR A 287 17.07 -21.69 1.06
CA THR A 287 16.63 -21.54 -0.33
C THR A 287 16.99 -22.74 -1.20
N GLU A 288 18.14 -23.39 -0.95
CA GLU A 288 18.54 -24.66 -1.57
C GLU A 288 17.60 -25.82 -1.21
N ARG A 289 17.02 -25.83 0.00
CA ARG A 289 15.94 -26.75 0.38
C ARG A 289 14.59 -26.44 -0.29
N GLY A 290 14.50 -25.36 -1.07
CA GLY A 290 13.28 -24.92 -1.74
C GLY A 290 12.39 -23.98 -0.92
N LEU A 291 12.87 -23.46 0.22
CA LEU A 291 12.15 -22.48 1.03
C LEU A 291 12.15 -21.12 0.33
N LEU A 292 10.98 -20.49 0.18
CA LEU A 292 10.86 -19.15 -0.40
C LEU A 292 11.00 -18.07 0.67
N ILE A 293 11.95 -17.15 0.49
CA ILE A 293 12.17 -16.03 1.41
C ILE A 293 11.78 -14.73 0.70
N VAL A 294 10.91 -13.94 1.32
CA VAL A 294 10.55 -12.58 0.88
C VAL A 294 11.17 -11.58 1.84
N ASN A 295 11.93 -10.62 1.34
CA ASN A 295 12.59 -9.58 2.14
C ASN A 295 11.70 -8.32 2.22
N CYS A 296 11.18 -8.02 3.41
CA CYS A 296 10.48 -6.77 3.71
C CYS A 296 11.32 -5.90 4.63
N THR A 297 11.06 -4.59 4.63
CA THR A 297 11.72 -3.67 5.57
C THR A 297 10.99 -3.61 6.91
N HIS A 298 11.74 -3.41 7.99
CA HIS A 298 11.21 -3.01 9.31
C HIS A 298 10.52 -1.65 9.29
N CYS A 299 10.96 -0.77 8.38
CA CYS A 299 10.52 0.60 8.34
C CYS A 299 9.04 0.64 7.97
N LEU A 300 8.26 1.44 8.70
CA LEU A 300 6.84 1.62 8.40
C LEU A 300 6.61 2.09 6.96
N GLN A 301 7.47 2.97 6.46
CA GLN A 301 7.42 3.53 5.12
C GLN A 301 8.75 3.29 4.39
N GLY A 302 8.68 3.06 3.08
CA GLY A 302 9.84 2.87 2.22
C GLY A 302 9.78 1.57 1.40
N THR A 303 10.87 1.28 0.70
CA THR A 303 10.98 0.13 -0.20
C THR A 303 12.33 -0.57 -0.03
N VAL A 304 12.34 -1.89 -0.18
CA VAL A 304 13.56 -2.71 -0.24
C VAL A 304 14.27 -2.49 -1.58
N THR A 305 15.56 -2.12 -1.50
CA THR A 305 16.42 -1.85 -2.67
C THR A 305 17.74 -2.59 -2.57
N SER A 306 18.34 -2.88 -3.72
CA SER A 306 19.64 -3.56 -3.82
C SER A 306 20.84 -2.60 -3.84
N GLY A 307 20.66 -1.35 -3.41
CA GLY A 307 21.69 -0.30 -3.53
C GLY A 307 22.91 -0.47 -2.62
N TYR A 308 22.85 -1.38 -1.63
CA TYR A 308 23.93 -1.63 -0.67
C TYR A 308 24.48 -3.05 -0.79
N ALA A 309 25.77 -3.23 -0.51
CA ALA A 309 26.42 -4.55 -0.52
C ALA A 309 25.72 -5.56 0.42
N ALA A 310 25.20 -5.11 1.56
CA ALA A 310 24.43 -5.95 2.47
C ALA A 310 23.09 -6.40 1.85
N GLY A 311 22.37 -5.49 1.18
CA GLY A 311 21.16 -5.83 0.41
C GLY A 311 21.45 -6.77 -0.77
N MET A 312 22.56 -6.56 -1.49
CA MET A 312 23.02 -7.44 -2.58
C MET A 312 23.36 -8.85 -2.09
N ALA A 313 24.03 -8.98 -0.94
CA ALA A 313 24.38 -10.27 -0.36
C ALA A 313 23.12 -11.08 0.03
N VAL A 314 22.09 -10.41 0.55
CA VAL A 314 20.78 -11.00 0.84
C VAL A 314 20.07 -11.41 -0.46
N ALA A 315 20.02 -10.54 -1.47
CA ALA A 315 19.42 -10.85 -2.76
C ALA A 315 20.10 -12.06 -3.45
N GLY A 316 21.43 -12.14 -3.40
CA GLY A 316 22.23 -13.22 -3.97
C GLY A 316 22.02 -14.60 -3.34
N ALA A 317 21.30 -14.70 -2.22
CA ALA A 317 20.94 -15.97 -1.58
C ALA A 317 19.64 -16.58 -2.14
N GLY A 318 19.08 -16.04 -3.23
CA GLY A 318 17.82 -16.51 -3.82
C GLY A 318 16.56 -15.95 -3.14
N ILE A 319 16.73 -14.82 -2.44
CA ILE A 319 15.69 -14.12 -1.67
C ILE A 319 14.96 -13.13 -2.59
N VAL A 320 13.63 -13.12 -2.53
CA VAL A 320 12.78 -12.23 -3.34
C VAL A 320 12.61 -10.89 -2.63
N SER A 321 12.74 -9.77 -3.35
CA SER A 321 12.43 -8.45 -2.79
C SER A 321 10.93 -8.30 -2.55
N GLY A 322 10.56 -7.84 -1.37
CA GLY A 322 9.20 -7.42 -1.04
C GLY A 322 8.87 -5.99 -1.47
N PHE A 323 9.86 -5.24 -1.98
CA PHE A 323 9.73 -3.82 -2.33
C PHE A 323 9.09 -3.02 -1.18
N ASP A 324 7.95 -2.37 -1.43
CA ASP A 324 7.21 -1.52 -0.47
C ASP A 324 5.98 -2.22 0.13
N MET A 325 5.87 -3.56 0.01
CA MET A 325 4.80 -4.33 0.64
C MET A 325 4.87 -4.21 2.17
N THR A 326 3.70 -4.18 2.80
CA THR A 326 3.59 -4.46 4.23
C THR A 326 3.89 -5.94 4.51
N SER A 327 4.32 -6.27 5.72
CA SER A 327 4.60 -7.66 6.11
C SER A 327 3.35 -8.54 6.06
N GLU A 328 2.18 -7.97 6.38
CA GLU A 328 0.87 -8.61 6.27
C GLU A 328 0.55 -9.01 4.83
N ALA A 329 0.78 -8.09 3.88
CA ALA A 329 0.58 -8.35 2.46
C ALA A 329 1.58 -9.36 1.91
N ALA A 330 2.85 -9.25 2.29
CA ALA A 330 3.89 -10.20 1.89
C ALA A 330 3.60 -11.62 2.39
N MET A 331 3.12 -11.77 3.63
CA MET A 331 2.75 -13.07 4.21
C MET A 331 1.55 -13.67 3.49
N ALA A 332 0.51 -12.88 3.26
CA ALA A 332 -0.68 -13.29 2.51
C ALA A 332 -0.33 -13.71 1.07
N LYS A 333 0.50 -12.92 0.38
CA LYS A 333 0.98 -13.22 -0.96
C LYS A 333 1.81 -14.49 -1.01
N LEU A 334 2.70 -14.68 -0.04
CA LEU A 334 3.54 -15.86 0.05
C LEU A 334 2.70 -17.13 0.25
N SER A 335 1.75 -17.08 1.18
CA SER A 335 0.78 -18.16 1.40
C SER A 335 -0.04 -18.47 0.14
N TYR A 336 -0.56 -17.44 -0.53
CA TYR A 336 -1.32 -17.57 -1.78
C TYR A 336 -0.48 -18.22 -2.89
N VAL A 337 0.72 -17.69 -3.16
CA VAL A 337 1.59 -18.17 -4.25
C VAL A 337 2.08 -19.59 -3.99
N LEU A 338 2.39 -19.96 -2.74
CA LEU A 338 2.76 -21.32 -2.37
C LEU A 338 1.58 -22.31 -2.48
N GLY A 339 0.35 -21.85 -2.21
CA GLY A 339 -0.87 -22.64 -2.34
C GLY A 339 -1.29 -22.96 -3.77
N GLN A 340 -0.76 -22.25 -4.77
CA GLN A 340 -1.07 -22.49 -6.19
C GLN A 340 -0.51 -23.84 -6.68
N PRO A 341 -1.33 -24.71 -7.31
CA PRO A 341 -0.90 -26.01 -7.80
C PRO A 341 -0.08 -25.87 -9.10
N GLY A 342 0.79 -26.84 -9.37
CA GLY A 342 1.48 -26.98 -10.66
C GLY A 342 2.58 -25.95 -10.97
N LEU A 343 2.87 -25.01 -10.06
CA LEU A 343 3.92 -24.01 -10.27
C LEU A 343 5.29 -24.48 -9.79
N SER A 344 6.31 -24.26 -10.62
CA SER A 344 7.72 -24.42 -10.27
C SER A 344 8.18 -23.35 -9.26
N LEU A 345 9.31 -23.58 -8.59
CA LEU A 345 9.89 -22.59 -7.66
C LEU A 345 10.18 -21.25 -8.35
N ASP A 346 10.68 -21.27 -9.58
CA ASP A 346 11.00 -20.04 -10.31
C ASP A 346 9.73 -19.28 -10.73
N SER A 347 8.68 -19.99 -11.17
CA SER A 347 7.38 -19.36 -11.44
C SER A 347 6.78 -18.73 -10.18
N ARG A 348 6.94 -19.37 -9.02
CA ARG A 348 6.52 -18.79 -7.73
C ARG A 348 7.30 -17.53 -7.39
N LYS A 349 8.63 -17.52 -7.54
CA LYS A 349 9.46 -16.32 -7.36
C LYS A 349 9.03 -15.18 -8.30
N GLN A 350 8.74 -15.49 -9.56
CA GLN A 350 8.24 -14.52 -10.53
C GLN A 350 6.89 -13.94 -10.11
N LEU A 351 5.95 -14.74 -9.61
CA LEU A 351 4.67 -14.23 -9.09
C LEU A 351 4.85 -13.37 -7.84
N LEU A 352 5.74 -13.74 -6.93
CA LEU A 352 6.05 -12.94 -5.73
C LEU A 352 6.60 -11.55 -6.10
N ALA A 353 7.33 -11.44 -7.21
CA ALA A 353 7.92 -10.19 -7.69
C ALA A 353 6.97 -9.30 -8.52
N ARG A 354 5.70 -9.70 -8.73
CA ARG A 354 4.72 -8.93 -9.54
C ARG A 354 3.65 -8.28 -8.69
N ASP A 355 3.12 -7.13 -9.09
CA ASP A 355 1.89 -6.61 -8.51
C ASP A 355 0.67 -7.48 -8.91
N LEU A 356 0.10 -8.20 -7.95
CA LEU A 356 -1.03 -9.10 -8.18
C LEU A 356 -2.37 -8.45 -7.81
N ARG A 357 -2.40 -7.66 -6.74
CA ARG A 357 -3.61 -7.13 -6.09
C ARG A 357 -3.50 -5.66 -5.68
N GLY A 358 -2.48 -4.94 -6.13
CA GLY A 358 -2.21 -3.54 -5.80
C GLY A 358 -1.40 -3.37 -4.51
N GLU A 359 -0.83 -4.45 -3.99
CA GLU A 359 -0.11 -4.53 -2.71
C GLU A 359 1.31 -3.96 -2.78
N VAL A 360 1.87 -3.86 -3.99
CA VAL A 360 3.27 -3.50 -4.22
C VAL A 360 3.39 -2.48 -5.34
N THR A 361 4.27 -1.51 -5.16
CA THR A 361 4.70 -0.57 -6.18
C THR A 361 6.02 -1.08 -6.74
N LEU A 362 5.98 -1.55 -7.98
CA LEU A 362 7.20 -1.95 -8.67
C LEU A 362 7.99 -0.68 -9.03
N PRO A 363 9.33 -0.69 -8.91
CA PRO A 363 10.13 0.41 -9.43
C PRO A 363 9.80 0.56 -10.91
N SER A 364 9.56 1.80 -11.35
CA SER A 364 9.47 2.14 -12.76
C SER A 364 10.78 1.70 -13.41
N GLY A 365 10.81 0.52 -14.04
CA GLY A 365 12.01 0.01 -14.69
C GLY A 365 12.37 1.00 -15.78
N ASP A 366 13.50 1.71 -15.62
CA ASP A 366 13.86 2.90 -16.41
C ASP A 366 12.64 3.52 -17.07
N GLU A 367 11.84 4.23 -16.25
CA GLU A 367 11.19 5.41 -16.79
C GLU A 367 12.29 6.11 -17.58
N HIS A 368 12.18 6.10 -18.91
CA HIS A 368 12.85 7.09 -19.74
C HIS A 368 12.75 8.36 -18.92
N GLN A 369 13.89 8.87 -18.42
CA GLN A 369 13.98 10.22 -17.86
C GLN A 369 13.00 11.03 -18.69
N PRO A 370 11.93 11.60 -18.10
CA PRO A 370 10.78 12.04 -18.86
C PRO A 370 11.29 12.90 -19.99
N SER A 371 11.35 12.31 -21.18
CA SER A 371 12.07 12.97 -22.24
C SER A 371 11.16 14.11 -22.61
N LEU A 372 11.65 15.33 -22.41
CA LEU A 372 10.96 16.52 -22.86
C LEU A 372 10.70 16.47 -24.37
N THR A 373 11.33 15.53 -25.11
CA THR A 373 11.08 15.32 -26.53
C THR A 373 9.80 14.55 -26.85
N CYS A 374 9.16 13.84 -25.89
CA CYS A 374 8.02 12.96 -26.23
C CYS A 374 6.81 12.98 -25.28
N SER A 375 6.78 13.80 -24.23
CA SER A 375 5.57 13.96 -23.40
C SER A 375 4.60 15.00 -24.00
N THR A 376 3.29 14.86 -23.71
CA THR A 376 2.26 15.89 -23.97
C THR A 376 2.65 17.24 -23.36
N LEU A 377 3.37 17.19 -22.23
CA LEU A 377 3.99 18.35 -21.58
C LEU A 377 5.11 18.94 -22.44
N GLY A 378 6.00 18.11 -22.99
CA GLY A 378 7.07 18.51 -23.90
C GLY A 378 6.57 19.15 -25.20
N ARG A 379 5.50 18.60 -25.80
CA ARG A 379 4.81 19.24 -26.94
C ARG A 379 4.13 20.55 -26.55
N GLY A 380 3.48 20.59 -25.38
CA GLY A 380 2.86 21.81 -24.87
C GLY A 380 3.87 22.94 -24.64
N VAL A 381 5.03 22.62 -24.06
CA VAL A 381 6.14 23.57 -23.84
C VAL A 381 6.77 24.01 -25.17
N ALA A 382 7.02 23.10 -26.11
CA ALA A 382 7.53 23.44 -27.44
C ALA A 382 6.55 24.33 -28.23
N GLN A 383 5.24 24.08 -28.11
CA GLN A 383 4.20 24.85 -28.77
C GLN A 383 4.06 26.26 -28.14
N LEU A 384 4.17 26.37 -26.81
CA LEU A 384 4.24 27.65 -26.08
C LEU A 384 5.47 28.48 -26.45
N LEU A 385 6.63 27.84 -26.61
CA LEU A 385 7.87 28.52 -27.03
C LEU A 385 7.86 28.95 -28.50
N SER A 386 7.00 28.33 -29.33
CA SER A 386 6.86 28.64 -30.76
C SER A 386 5.87 29.76 -31.09
N LEU A 387 5.05 30.19 -30.12
CA LEU A 387 4.08 31.26 -30.29
C LEU A 387 4.66 32.59 -29.76
N SER A 388 4.66 33.60 -30.61
CA SER A 388 5.45 34.82 -30.50
C SER A 388 5.01 35.84 -29.43
N GLN A 389 5.96 36.75 -29.13
CA GLN A 389 5.98 37.93 -28.25
C GLN A 389 6.04 37.74 -26.73
N GLU A 390 5.43 36.71 -26.13
CA GLU A 390 5.60 36.41 -24.68
C GLU A 390 6.63 35.31 -24.39
N ALA A 391 7.14 34.67 -25.44
CA ALA A 391 8.11 33.56 -25.35
C ALA A 391 9.42 33.93 -24.63
N ALA A 392 9.78 35.21 -24.56
CA ALA A 392 10.97 35.66 -23.83
C ALA A 392 10.77 35.57 -22.30
N ALA A 393 9.62 36.05 -21.79
CA ALA A 393 9.31 36.03 -20.36
C ALA A 393 9.09 34.60 -19.84
N VAL A 394 8.42 33.76 -20.63
CA VAL A 394 8.23 32.34 -20.31
C VAL A 394 9.56 31.59 -20.30
N ARG A 395 10.45 31.89 -21.25
CA ARG A 395 11.80 31.30 -21.29
C ARG A 395 12.64 31.74 -20.12
N GLU A 396 12.61 33.02 -19.76
CA GLU A 396 13.35 33.56 -18.61
C GLU A 396 12.89 32.92 -17.29
N ALA A 397 11.58 32.69 -17.13
CA ALA A 397 11.03 32.02 -15.95
C ALA A 397 11.39 30.53 -15.86
N LEU A 398 11.43 29.82 -16.99
CA LEU A 398 11.60 28.35 -17.01
C LEU A 398 13.08 27.90 -17.11
N THR A 399 13.95 28.71 -17.73
CA THR A 399 15.35 28.35 -17.98
C THR A 399 16.13 28.00 -16.70
N PRO A 400 16.00 28.72 -15.57
CA PRO A 400 16.70 28.36 -14.33
C PRO A 400 16.28 26.99 -13.78
N GLY A 401 14.98 26.68 -13.84
CA GLY A 401 14.44 25.39 -13.41
C GLY A 401 14.90 24.24 -14.30
N LEU A 402 14.85 24.43 -15.62
CA LEU A 402 15.32 23.45 -16.61
C LEU A 402 16.84 23.22 -16.52
N ALA A 403 17.64 24.26 -16.28
CA ALA A 403 19.08 24.15 -16.09
C ALA A 403 19.43 23.41 -14.79
N CYS A 404 18.69 23.65 -13.69
CA CYS A 404 18.87 22.89 -12.45
C CYS A 404 18.51 21.42 -12.63
N ALA A 405 17.43 21.12 -13.35
CA ALA A 405 17.03 19.74 -13.65
C ALA A 405 18.07 19.02 -14.51
N ALA A 406 18.57 19.66 -15.58
CA ALA A 406 19.62 19.10 -16.44
C ALA A 406 20.95 18.91 -15.69
N ALA A 407 21.34 19.87 -14.83
CA ALA A 407 22.53 19.74 -13.99
C ALA A 407 22.40 18.63 -12.94
N HIS A 408 21.21 18.43 -12.37
CA HIS A 408 20.95 17.31 -11.46
C HIS A 408 20.99 15.96 -12.18
N ALA A 409 20.48 15.91 -13.41
CA ALA A 409 20.49 14.73 -14.27
C ALA A 409 21.86 14.43 -14.90
N GLY A 410 22.81 15.37 -14.87
CA GLY A 410 24.12 15.25 -15.52
C GLY A 410 24.08 15.36 -17.05
N ASP A 411 23.01 15.92 -17.61
CA ASP A 411 22.77 16.04 -19.04
C ASP A 411 23.48 17.27 -19.62
N LEU A 412 24.71 17.06 -20.12
CA LEU A 412 25.56 18.13 -20.64
C LEU A 412 25.06 18.68 -21.99
N ASP A 413 24.36 17.89 -22.78
CA ASP A 413 23.86 18.29 -24.10
C ASP A 413 22.66 19.25 -23.95
N VAL A 414 21.75 18.97 -23.01
CA VAL A 414 20.65 19.88 -22.68
C VAL A 414 21.17 21.17 -22.04
N LEU A 415 22.19 21.10 -21.19
CA LEU A 415 22.85 22.30 -20.64
C LEU A 415 23.47 23.16 -21.74
N GLN A 416 24.15 22.54 -22.71
CA GLN A 416 24.73 23.23 -23.86
C GLN A 416 23.63 23.91 -24.70
N ALA A 417 22.54 23.21 -24.99
CA ALA A 417 21.40 23.74 -25.75
C ALA A 417 20.71 24.92 -25.02
N LEU A 418 20.56 24.85 -23.70
CA LEU A 418 20.01 25.93 -22.89
C LEU A 418 20.93 27.16 -22.87
N VAL A 419 22.25 26.97 -22.85
CA VAL A 419 23.23 28.06 -22.96
C VAL A 419 23.16 28.71 -24.34
N GLU A 420 23.08 27.93 -25.42
CA GLU A 420 22.94 28.43 -26.78
C GLU A 420 21.64 29.22 -26.99
N LEU A 421 20.54 28.75 -26.39
CA LEU A 421 19.24 29.45 -26.36
C LEU A 421 19.25 30.76 -25.54
N ALA A 422 20.17 30.88 -24.58
CA ALA A 422 20.34 32.05 -23.71
C ALA A 422 21.38 33.06 -24.24
N SER A 423 22.11 32.76 -25.31
CA SER A 423 23.16 33.61 -25.92
C SER A 423 22.69 35.00 -26.40
N GLY A 424 21.40 35.30 -26.31
CA GLY A 424 20.83 36.63 -26.54
C GLY A 424 20.65 37.50 -25.29
N TYR A 425 20.95 37.00 -24.08
CA TYR A 425 20.71 37.70 -22.81
C TYR A 425 21.95 37.68 -21.90
N HIS A 426 22.32 38.85 -21.38
CA HIS A 426 23.41 39.01 -20.42
C HIS A 426 23.07 38.29 -19.09
N TRP A 427 23.86 37.29 -18.71
CA TRP A 427 23.76 36.59 -17.41
C TRP A 427 24.21 37.43 -16.20
N ALA A 428 24.25 38.75 -16.33
CA ALA A 428 24.64 39.67 -15.27
C ALA A 428 23.47 39.94 -14.30
N THR A 429 23.01 38.92 -13.57
CA THR A 429 22.21 39.06 -12.33
C THR A 429 22.05 37.73 -11.58
N ALA A 430 23.02 36.82 -11.64
CA ALA A 430 23.04 35.61 -10.80
C ALA A 430 23.56 35.89 -9.36
N GLY A 431 23.25 37.07 -8.81
CA GLY A 431 23.69 37.52 -7.47
C GLY A 431 22.56 37.91 -6.51
N SER A 432 21.29 37.94 -6.95
CA SER A 432 20.17 38.45 -6.15
C SER A 432 19.12 37.42 -5.75
N TRP A 433 19.23 36.16 -6.19
CA TRP A 433 18.29 35.10 -5.81
C TRP A 433 18.88 34.25 -4.70
N GLY A 434 18.65 34.69 -3.46
CA GLY A 434 18.98 33.93 -2.26
C GLY A 434 18.20 32.62 -2.22
N LEU A 435 18.81 31.53 -2.70
CA LEU A 435 18.35 30.16 -2.51
C LEU A 435 19.53 29.28 -2.07
N PRO A 436 19.32 28.36 -1.11
CA PRO A 436 20.40 27.62 -0.47
C PRO A 436 21.00 26.57 -1.42
N VAL A 437 22.31 26.64 -1.64
CA VAL A 437 23.07 25.59 -2.34
C VAL A 437 23.27 24.41 -1.37
N PRO A 438 22.87 23.16 -1.71
CA PRO A 438 23.11 22.01 -0.86
C PRO A 438 24.62 21.73 -0.73
N PRO A 439 25.11 21.27 0.44
CA PRO A 439 26.53 21.03 0.70
C PRO A 439 26.98 19.73 0.01
N GLY A 440 27.21 19.82 -1.29
CA GLY A 440 27.74 18.74 -2.13
C GLY A 440 28.32 19.24 -3.46
N ALA A 441 27.99 20.47 -3.86
CA ALA A 441 28.41 21.07 -5.13
C ALA A 441 29.66 21.98 -5.05
N ARG A 442 30.45 21.90 -3.97
CA ARG A 442 31.73 22.67 -3.86
C ARG A 442 32.94 21.94 -4.46
N GLY A 443 32.83 20.66 -4.80
CA GLY A 443 33.96 19.86 -5.29
C GLY A 443 34.11 19.74 -6.82
N ARG A 444 33.22 20.34 -7.62
CA ARG A 444 33.25 20.24 -9.10
C ARG A 444 33.16 21.58 -9.85
N ARG A 445 33.25 22.71 -9.14
CA ARG A 445 33.36 24.04 -9.78
C ARG A 445 34.79 24.35 -10.26
N ASP A 446 35.81 23.76 -9.64
CA ASP A 446 37.21 24.13 -9.93
C ASP A 446 37.83 23.40 -11.14
N ARG A 447 37.14 22.44 -11.76
CA ARG A 447 37.67 21.75 -12.95
C ARG A 447 37.13 22.25 -14.30
N ALA A 448 36.04 23.01 -14.32
CA ALA A 448 35.50 23.58 -15.56
C ALA A 448 36.01 25.01 -15.85
N VAL A 449 36.39 25.77 -14.80
CA VAL A 449 36.80 27.18 -14.94
C VAL A 449 38.31 27.33 -15.25
N GLN A 450 39.13 26.30 -15.04
CA GLN A 450 40.57 26.32 -15.33
C GLN A 450 40.98 25.80 -16.72
N ALA A 451 40.07 25.26 -17.54
CA ALA A 451 40.41 24.76 -18.87
C ALA A 451 40.28 25.81 -20.00
N GLY A 452 39.69 26.98 -19.73
CA GLY A 452 39.36 27.99 -20.75
C GLY A 452 40.34 29.17 -20.86
N PHE A 453 41.25 29.36 -19.90
CA PHE A 453 42.15 30.51 -19.91
C PHE A 453 43.59 30.07 -19.61
N GLN A 454 44.46 30.32 -20.60
CA GLN A 454 45.93 30.34 -20.54
C GLN A 454 46.68 29.02 -20.84
N GLY A 455 46.79 28.74 -22.14
CA GLY A 455 47.81 27.89 -22.75
C GLY A 455 48.55 28.61 -23.88
N GLY A 456 49.33 29.64 -23.54
CA GLY A 456 50.41 30.26 -24.33
C GLY A 456 51.69 30.35 -23.47
N PRO A 457 52.90 30.40 -24.03
CA PRO A 457 53.96 29.47 -23.65
C PRO A 457 54.93 29.88 -22.52
N ARG A 458 55.27 28.85 -21.71
CA ARG A 458 56.63 28.40 -21.28
C ARG A 458 57.35 28.99 -20.03
N ARG A 459 57.60 28.03 -19.09
CA ARG A 459 58.86 27.64 -18.40
C ARG A 459 59.39 28.51 -17.22
N PRO A 460 60.19 27.93 -16.29
CA PRO A 460 59.95 26.72 -15.49
C PRO A 460 60.25 26.93 -13.98
N ALA A 461 59.94 25.90 -13.20
CA ALA A 461 59.99 25.77 -11.74
C ALA A 461 61.35 25.98 -11.06
N VAL A 462 61.31 26.39 -9.78
CA VAL A 462 62.17 25.89 -8.71
C VAL A 462 61.34 25.70 -7.43
N MET A 463 61.76 24.71 -6.67
CA MET A 463 61.09 23.86 -5.70
C MET A 463 61.57 24.20 -4.26
N VAL A 464 60.87 23.65 -3.26
CA VAL A 464 61.37 23.18 -1.95
C VAL A 464 60.83 23.88 -0.68
N ALA A 465 59.90 23.12 -0.06
CA ALA A 465 59.78 22.64 1.32
C ALA A 465 59.60 23.59 2.53
N GLY A 466 58.68 23.13 3.40
CA GLY A 466 58.36 23.70 4.70
C GLY A 466 59.47 23.59 5.75
N GLY A 467 59.35 24.40 6.78
CA GLY A 467 60.05 24.21 8.05
C GLY A 467 59.22 23.31 8.96
N GLY A 468 59.92 22.53 9.79
CA GLY A 468 59.30 21.70 10.85
C GLY A 468 58.76 22.49 12.02
#